data_AF-A0A077PR99-F1
#
_entry.id   AF-A0A077PR99-F1
#
_cell.length_a   1.000
_cell.length_b   1.000
_cell.length_c   1.000
_cell.angle_alpha   90.00
_cell.angle_beta   90.00
_cell.angle_gamma   90.00
#
_symmetry.space_group_name_H-M   'P 1'
#
loop_
_entity.id
_entity.type
_entity.pdbx_description
1 polymer ?
#
loop_
_entity_poly.entity_id
_entity_poly.type
_entity_poly.pdbx_seq_one_letter_code
_entity_poly.pdbx_strand_id
1 'polypeptide(L)'
;MALQRAYYGQDRDREFFERIFQSANINFLIGSGASLPAIKVLGDIENELEALVRSEDDEEYFNKAEKFLSSIWRANNVLLKRNQPGEELLPDIAQEVEATQNNYTKFIRALEMLLTRRRTGLLPRRINLFTTNYDLFIENAAVTNNNIILNDGFRQRADIYNRMIFDAKCFYQTIHATGNLYNYSVELPTVNLIKLHGSLSWHSFEKNIYYSINELKPMSFDSTVKRQEWVTSHQLVLPRKDKFRETVLDNIYYDLLRTYANELDKEGTLLVVFGFSFADEHIETLTKKALRNATLKIVIFAYDDIARSHFIDKFSDFSNIDVVYTPDAALDFSKLTEIITCFLGGKK
;
A
#
# COMPACT_ATOMS: atom_id res chain seq x y z
N MET A 1 21.56 3.92 -16.67
CA MET A 1 20.29 4.21 -17.33
C MET A 1 19.27 3.16 -16.99
N ALA A 2 18.09 3.62 -16.55
CA ALA A 2 16.94 2.77 -16.32
C ALA A 2 16.61 2.00 -17.60
N LEU A 3 16.30 0.71 -17.45
CA LEU A 3 16.04 -0.18 -18.57
C LEU A 3 14.55 -0.15 -18.90
N GLN A 4 14.23 0.02 -20.18
CA GLN A 4 12.87 -0.14 -20.68
C GLN A 4 12.59 -1.61 -20.99
N ARG A 5 11.45 -2.12 -20.52
CA ARG A 5 11.05 -3.52 -20.71
C ARG A 5 9.61 -3.61 -21.19
N ALA A 6 9.43 -3.78 -22.49
CA ALA A 6 8.13 -4.12 -23.05
C ALA A 6 7.74 -5.54 -22.63
N TYR A 7 6.55 -5.71 -22.06
CA TYR A 7 5.98 -7.01 -21.71
C TYR A 7 5.07 -7.50 -22.84
N TYR A 8 5.43 -8.62 -23.45
CA TYR A 8 4.65 -9.28 -24.50
C TYR A 8 4.00 -10.60 -24.04
N GLY A 9 4.32 -11.05 -22.82
CA GLY A 9 3.84 -12.33 -22.29
C GLY A 9 4.55 -13.55 -22.91
N GLN A 10 5.72 -13.34 -23.50
CA GLN A 10 6.54 -14.39 -24.10
C GLN A 10 7.36 -15.13 -23.04
N ASP A 11 7.94 -16.27 -23.40
CA ASP A 11 8.70 -17.09 -22.44
C ASP A 11 9.89 -16.34 -21.83
N ARG A 12 10.53 -15.44 -22.58
CA ARG A 12 11.60 -14.56 -22.06
C ARG A 12 11.11 -13.64 -20.93
N ASP A 13 9.87 -13.14 -21.01
CA ASP A 13 9.29 -12.32 -19.96
C ASP A 13 9.03 -13.15 -18.71
N ARG A 14 8.49 -14.36 -18.90
CA ARG A 14 8.23 -15.31 -17.81
C ARG A 14 9.50 -15.71 -17.10
N GLU A 15 10.55 -16.09 -17.82
CA GLU A 15 11.86 -16.44 -17.26
C GLU A 15 12.47 -15.27 -16.45
N PHE A 16 12.31 -14.04 -16.94
CA PHE A 16 12.77 -12.86 -16.23
C PHE A 16 12.05 -12.70 -14.87
N PHE A 17 10.72 -12.71 -14.87
CA PHE A 17 9.94 -12.56 -13.64
C PHE A 17 10.14 -13.75 -12.69
N GLU A 18 10.22 -14.97 -13.20
CA GLU A 18 10.53 -16.16 -12.41
C GLU A 18 11.82 -15.97 -11.61
N ARG A 19 12.88 -15.55 -12.29
CA ARG A 19 14.20 -15.39 -11.69
C ARG A 19 14.21 -14.34 -10.58
N ILE A 20 13.60 -13.17 -10.81
CA ILE A 20 13.65 -12.09 -9.82
C ILE A 20 12.82 -12.41 -8.58
N PHE A 21 11.69 -13.10 -8.71
CA PHE A 21 10.84 -13.42 -7.57
C PHE A 21 11.33 -14.64 -6.76
N GLN A 22 12.05 -15.58 -7.39
CA GLN A 22 12.54 -16.77 -6.68
C GLN A 22 13.62 -16.45 -5.64
N SER A 23 14.59 -15.60 -5.99
CA SER A 23 15.84 -15.44 -5.23
C SER A 23 16.00 -14.11 -4.50
N ALA A 24 14.92 -13.34 -4.28
CA ALA A 24 15.02 -11.99 -3.72
C ALA A 24 14.23 -11.79 -2.41
N ASN A 25 14.63 -10.82 -1.60
CA ASN A 25 13.77 -10.26 -0.55
C ASN A 25 12.70 -9.39 -1.21
N ILE A 26 11.44 -9.83 -1.21
CA ILE A 26 10.37 -9.23 -2.02
C ILE A 26 9.69 -8.11 -1.23
N ASN A 27 9.69 -6.92 -1.83
CA ASN A 27 8.98 -5.75 -1.36
C ASN A 27 8.09 -5.21 -2.48
N PHE A 28 6.91 -4.74 -2.12
CA PHE A 28 5.99 -4.02 -3.00
C PHE A 28 5.79 -2.61 -2.48
N LEU A 29 5.70 -1.63 -3.37
CA LEU A 29 5.22 -0.27 -3.10
C LEU A 29 4.00 -0.01 -3.98
N ILE A 30 2.82 -0.02 -3.35
CA ILE A 30 1.53 0.16 -4.01
C ILE A 30 0.99 1.55 -3.69
N GLY A 31 0.74 2.36 -4.71
CA GLY A 31 0.15 3.69 -4.57
C GLY A 31 -1.32 3.74 -4.99
N SER A 32 -1.86 4.97 -5.08
CA SER A 32 -3.29 5.21 -5.28
C SER A 32 -3.81 4.73 -6.63
N GLY A 33 -2.94 4.56 -7.63
CA GLY A 33 -3.32 3.99 -8.92
C GLY A 33 -3.83 2.54 -8.85
N ALA A 34 -3.55 1.81 -7.77
CA ALA A 34 -4.09 0.45 -7.54
C ALA A 34 -5.55 0.44 -7.08
N SER A 35 -6.03 1.55 -6.52
CA SER A 35 -7.41 1.68 -6.01
C SER A 35 -8.38 2.16 -7.09
N LEU A 36 -7.94 2.33 -8.34
CA LEU A 36 -8.81 2.61 -9.47
C LEU A 36 -9.66 1.37 -9.85
N PRO A 37 -10.93 1.56 -10.25
CA PRO A 37 -11.65 2.83 -10.37
C PRO A 37 -12.31 3.35 -9.06
N ALA A 38 -12.36 2.55 -7.99
CA ALA A 38 -13.10 2.89 -6.77
C ALA A 38 -12.68 4.20 -6.10
N ILE A 39 -11.39 4.50 -6.11
CA ILE A 39 -10.82 5.72 -5.55
C ILE A 39 -9.95 6.36 -6.63
N LYS A 40 -10.27 7.60 -6.98
CA LYS A 40 -9.49 8.37 -7.95
C LYS A 40 -8.09 8.65 -7.40
N VAL A 41 -7.12 8.73 -8.31
CA VAL A 41 -5.75 9.12 -7.98
C VAL A 41 -5.77 10.51 -7.34
N LEU A 42 -5.02 10.65 -6.26
CA LEU A 42 -4.99 11.84 -5.40
C LEU A 42 -4.46 13.09 -6.09
N GLY A 43 -3.76 12.93 -7.22
CA GLY A 43 -3.23 14.03 -8.01
C GLY A 43 -2.33 14.92 -7.15
N ASP A 44 -2.63 16.21 -7.15
CA ASP A 44 -1.86 17.24 -6.47
C ASP A 44 -2.45 17.65 -5.11
N ILE A 45 -3.39 16.87 -4.55
CA ILE A 45 -4.13 17.24 -3.34
C ILE A 45 -3.21 17.58 -2.16
N GLU A 46 -2.08 16.88 -2.01
CA GLU A 46 -1.10 17.16 -0.96
C GLU A 46 -0.49 18.55 -1.16
N ASN A 47 0.03 18.86 -2.35
CA ASN A 47 0.61 20.16 -2.66
C ASN A 47 -0.44 21.29 -2.55
N GLU A 48 -1.68 21.03 -2.94
CA GLU A 48 -2.78 21.98 -2.79
C GLU A 48 -3.11 22.25 -1.31
N LEU A 49 -3.17 21.21 -0.48
CA LEU A 49 -3.36 21.36 0.97
C LEU A 49 -2.17 22.09 1.60
N GLU A 50 -0.94 21.81 1.15
CA GLU A 50 0.25 22.50 1.63
C GLU A 50 0.25 23.99 1.25
N ALA A 51 -0.19 24.34 0.04
CA ALA A 51 -0.35 25.72 -0.38
C ALA A 51 -1.35 26.48 0.49
N LEU A 52 -2.49 25.84 0.84
CA LEU A 52 -3.50 26.41 1.74
C LEU A 52 -2.98 26.59 3.17
N VAL A 53 -2.16 25.64 3.65
CA VAL A 53 -1.45 25.78 4.93
C VAL A 53 -0.51 26.98 4.90
N ARG A 54 0.24 27.17 3.80
CA ARG A 54 1.18 28.29 3.63
C ARG A 54 0.47 29.65 3.48
N SER A 55 -0.72 29.68 2.87
CA SER A 55 -1.54 30.89 2.74
C SER A 55 -2.43 31.16 3.96
N GLU A 56 -2.36 30.31 4.98
CA GLU A 56 -3.15 30.38 6.21
C GLU A 56 -4.68 30.32 6.02
N ASP A 57 -5.17 29.79 4.89
CA ASP A 57 -6.60 29.66 4.60
C ASP A 57 -7.20 28.38 5.20
N ASP A 58 -7.61 28.46 6.47
CA ASP A 58 -8.15 27.32 7.21
C ASP A 58 -9.49 26.85 6.67
N GLU A 59 -10.37 27.76 6.26
CA GLU A 59 -11.70 27.40 5.80
C GLU A 59 -11.63 26.57 4.52
N GLU A 60 -10.83 27.02 3.55
CA GLU A 60 -10.63 26.28 2.31
C GLU A 60 -9.87 24.97 2.56
N TYR A 61 -8.85 24.96 3.42
CA TYR A 61 -8.13 23.74 3.81
C TYR A 61 -9.09 22.67 4.33
N PHE A 62 -9.93 23.00 5.33
CA PHE A 62 -10.83 22.02 5.93
C PHE A 62 -11.95 21.59 4.98
N ASN A 63 -12.43 22.47 4.11
CA ASN A 63 -13.40 22.12 3.06
C ASN A 63 -12.80 21.11 2.07
N LYS A 64 -11.55 21.35 1.64
CA LYS A 64 -10.85 20.48 0.69
C LYS A 64 -10.48 19.13 1.31
N ALA A 65 -9.95 19.12 2.53
CA ALA A 65 -9.68 17.92 3.29
C ALA A 65 -10.95 17.10 3.57
N GLU A 66 -12.08 17.76 3.88
CA GLU A 66 -13.37 17.09 4.08
C GLU A 66 -13.82 16.38 2.81
N LYS A 67 -13.84 17.07 1.66
CA LYS A 67 -14.21 16.49 0.37
C LYS A 67 -13.32 15.31 0.00
N PHE A 68 -12.03 15.48 0.24
CA PHE A 68 -11.04 14.44 0.01
C PHE A 68 -11.33 13.19 0.85
N LEU A 69 -11.38 13.31 2.18
CA LEU A 69 -11.68 12.19 3.08
C LEU A 69 -13.04 11.55 2.77
N SER A 70 -14.03 12.36 2.41
CA SER A 70 -15.37 11.88 2.04
C SER A 70 -15.33 10.97 0.81
N SER A 71 -14.49 11.28 -0.19
CA SER A 71 -14.33 10.42 -1.38
C SER A 71 -13.74 9.06 -1.04
N ILE A 72 -12.76 8.99 -0.14
CA ILE A 72 -12.15 7.73 0.29
C ILE A 72 -13.13 6.92 1.14
N TRP A 73 -13.79 7.59 2.09
CA TRP A 73 -14.80 6.95 2.93
C TRP A 73 -15.97 6.42 2.12
N ARG A 74 -16.36 7.09 1.03
CA ARG A 74 -17.42 6.59 0.15
C ARG A 74 -17.11 5.20 -0.37
N ALA A 75 -15.92 4.99 -0.94
CA ALA A 75 -15.50 3.68 -1.43
C ALA A 75 -15.37 2.65 -0.30
N ASN A 76 -14.80 3.05 0.84
CA ASN A 76 -14.60 2.14 1.98
C ASN A 76 -15.91 1.77 2.67
N ASN A 77 -16.89 2.66 2.74
CA ASN A 77 -18.21 2.37 3.29
C ASN A 77 -18.94 1.32 2.45
N VAL A 78 -18.85 1.40 1.13
CA VAL A 78 -19.36 0.34 0.23
C VAL A 78 -18.63 -0.98 0.47
N LEU A 79 -17.29 -0.95 0.56
CA LEU A 79 -16.47 -2.13 0.86
C LEU A 79 -16.87 -2.79 2.19
N LEU A 80 -17.14 -1.97 3.21
CA LEU A 80 -17.55 -2.39 4.55
C LEU A 80 -19.06 -2.69 4.66
N LYS A 81 -19.83 -2.52 3.58
CA LYS A 81 -21.30 -2.68 3.55
C LYS A 81 -22.02 -1.78 4.57
N ARG A 82 -21.54 -0.54 4.72
CA ARG A 82 -22.08 0.49 5.61
C ARG A 82 -22.73 1.57 4.77
N ASN A 83 -24.00 1.88 5.02
CA ASN A 83 -24.71 2.97 4.37
C ASN A 83 -25.39 3.85 5.41
N GLN A 84 -25.59 5.13 5.08
CA GLN A 84 -26.48 5.98 5.85
C GLN A 84 -27.92 5.45 5.75
N PRO A 85 -28.75 5.62 6.79
CA PRO A 85 -30.18 5.33 6.70
C PRO A 85 -30.83 6.14 5.56
N GLY A 86 -31.36 5.45 4.54
CA GLY A 86 -32.06 6.07 3.40
C GLY A 86 -31.17 6.54 2.24
N GLU A 87 -29.86 6.30 2.29
CA GLU A 87 -28.96 6.58 1.17
C GLU A 87 -28.96 5.40 0.18
N GLU A 88 -29.45 5.64 -1.04
CA GLU A 88 -29.33 4.68 -2.13
C GLU A 88 -27.93 4.76 -2.73
N LEU A 89 -27.24 3.62 -2.72
CA LEU A 89 -25.93 3.52 -3.35
C LEU A 89 -26.09 3.58 -4.87
N LEU A 90 -25.43 4.56 -5.51
CA LEU A 90 -25.38 4.61 -6.97
C LEU A 90 -24.77 3.30 -7.51
N PRO A 91 -25.46 2.59 -8.42
CA PRO A 91 -25.01 1.29 -8.93
C PRO A 91 -23.57 1.31 -9.49
N ASP A 92 -23.19 2.39 -10.16
CA ASP A 92 -21.86 2.54 -10.76
C ASP A 92 -20.74 2.46 -9.71
N ILE A 93 -20.94 3.06 -8.54
CA ILE A 93 -19.93 3.07 -7.47
C ILE A 93 -19.80 1.69 -6.83
N ALA A 94 -20.92 0.99 -6.66
CA ALA A 94 -20.88 -0.39 -6.19
C ALA A 94 -20.04 -1.26 -7.11
N GLN A 95 -20.23 -1.12 -8.43
CA GLN A 95 -19.46 -1.85 -9.44
C GLN A 95 -17.98 -1.47 -9.45
N GLU A 96 -17.65 -0.18 -9.31
CA GLU A 96 -16.26 0.29 -9.23
C GLU A 96 -15.53 -0.26 -7.99
N VAL A 97 -16.20 -0.26 -6.83
CA VAL A 97 -15.68 -0.85 -5.58
C VAL A 97 -15.51 -2.36 -5.71
N GLU A 98 -16.49 -3.06 -6.28
CA GLU A 98 -16.42 -4.51 -6.51
C GLU A 98 -15.29 -4.88 -7.48
N ALA A 99 -15.12 -4.13 -8.57
CA ALA A 99 -14.02 -4.34 -9.51
C ALA A 99 -12.65 -4.16 -8.82
N THR A 100 -12.51 -3.11 -8.00
CA THR A 100 -11.28 -2.83 -7.24
C THR A 100 -11.02 -3.91 -6.20
N GLN A 101 -12.04 -4.32 -5.44
CA GLN A 101 -11.98 -5.41 -4.47
C GLN A 101 -11.53 -6.72 -5.11
N ASN A 102 -12.06 -7.03 -6.29
CA ASN A 102 -11.67 -8.21 -7.06
C ASN A 102 -10.21 -8.16 -7.50
N ASN A 103 -9.70 -6.99 -7.90
CA ASN A 103 -8.29 -6.83 -8.25
C ASN A 103 -7.37 -7.05 -7.04
N TYR A 104 -7.67 -6.46 -5.88
CA TYR A 104 -6.90 -6.71 -4.65
C TYR A 104 -6.99 -8.17 -4.18
N THR A 105 -8.14 -8.82 -4.35
CA THR A 105 -8.31 -10.25 -4.04
C THR A 105 -7.41 -11.11 -4.93
N LYS A 106 -7.36 -10.84 -6.23
CA LYS A 106 -6.44 -11.52 -7.15
C LYS A 106 -4.98 -11.25 -6.80
N PHE A 107 -4.65 -10.00 -6.44
CA PHE A 107 -3.30 -9.62 -6.04
C PHE A 107 -2.85 -10.38 -4.78
N ILE A 108 -3.69 -10.43 -3.73
CA ILE A 108 -3.37 -11.17 -2.50
C ILE A 108 -3.22 -12.68 -2.76
N ARG A 109 -4.04 -13.26 -3.65
CA ARG A 109 -3.84 -14.64 -4.12
C ARG A 109 -2.53 -14.81 -4.87
N ALA A 110 -2.14 -13.85 -5.71
CA ALA A 110 -0.84 -13.88 -6.38
C ALA A 110 0.32 -13.89 -5.35
N LEU A 111 0.27 -13.03 -4.33
CA LEU A 111 1.28 -13.02 -3.25
C LEU A 111 1.34 -14.34 -2.47
N GLU A 112 0.19 -14.95 -2.21
CA GLU A 112 0.11 -16.28 -1.58
C GLU A 112 0.78 -17.35 -2.45
N MET A 113 0.50 -17.36 -3.76
CA MET A 113 1.14 -18.29 -4.68
C MET A 113 2.65 -18.04 -4.80
N LEU A 114 3.09 -16.77 -4.78
CA LEU A 114 4.51 -16.41 -4.75
C LEU A 114 5.19 -17.07 -3.54
N LEU A 115 4.65 -16.86 -2.35
CA LEU A 115 5.22 -17.36 -1.10
C LEU A 115 5.23 -18.90 -1.03
N THR A 116 4.17 -19.55 -1.48
CA THR A 116 4.04 -21.01 -1.43
C THR A 116 4.98 -21.72 -2.42
N ARG A 117 5.24 -21.11 -3.58
CA ARG A 117 6.04 -21.73 -4.65
C ARG A 117 7.52 -21.37 -4.63
N ARG A 118 7.98 -20.60 -3.63
CA ARG A 118 9.41 -20.37 -3.43
C ARG A 118 10.10 -21.71 -3.18
N ARG A 119 11.01 -22.07 -4.10
CA ARG A 119 11.76 -23.33 -4.05
C ARG A 119 12.86 -23.35 -2.98
N THR A 120 13.24 -22.18 -2.44
CA THR A 120 14.34 -22.04 -1.50
C THR A 120 13.82 -21.96 -0.06
N GLY A 121 14.29 -22.86 0.81
CA GLY A 121 14.10 -22.72 2.27
C GLY A 121 15.05 -21.71 2.94
N LEU A 122 15.92 -21.05 2.15
CA LEU A 122 16.95 -20.12 2.62
C LEU A 122 16.42 -18.69 2.86
N LEU A 123 15.34 -18.31 2.19
CA LEU A 123 14.75 -16.97 2.32
C LEU A 123 13.45 -17.03 3.10
N PRO A 124 13.15 -16.02 3.93
CA PRO A 124 11.91 -15.97 4.69
C PRO A 124 10.69 -16.07 3.77
N ARG A 125 9.64 -16.75 4.23
CA ARG A 125 8.34 -16.78 3.55
C ARG A 125 7.55 -15.49 3.80
N ARG A 126 8.17 -14.35 3.51
CA ARG A 126 7.62 -13.02 3.78
C ARG A 126 7.68 -12.11 2.57
N ILE A 127 6.67 -11.25 2.47
CA ILE A 127 6.61 -10.12 1.55
C ILE A 127 6.30 -8.88 2.38
N ASN A 128 7.02 -7.79 2.17
CA ASN A 128 6.61 -6.50 2.70
C ASN A 128 5.85 -5.71 1.64
N LEU A 129 4.67 -5.22 1.99
CA LEU A 129 3.76 -4.48 1.14
C LEU A 129 3.64 -3.06 1.71
N PHE A 130 4.45 -2.16 1.18
CA PHE A 130 4.38 -0.74 1.48
C PHE A 130 3.25 -0.10 0.68
N THR A 131 2.50 0.78 1.32
CA THR A 131 1.45 1.55 0.64
C THR A 131 1.33 2.95 1.22
N THR A 132 1.02 3.91 0.35
CA THR A 132 0.61 5.27 0.73
C THR A 132 -0.91 5.41 0.75
N ASN A 133 -1.65 4.33 0.47
CA ASN A 133 -3.10 4.37 0.42
C ASN A 133 -3.70 4.26 1.81
N TYR A 134 -4.76 5.03 2.02
CA TYR A 134 -5.51 5.08 3.27
C TYR A 134 -6.62 4.02 3.36
N ASP A 135 -7.02 3.45 2.22
CA ASP A 135 -8.15 2.51 2.08
C ASP A 135 -7.89 1.12 2.65
N LEU A 136 -8.95 0.33 2.83
CA LEU A 136 -8.92 -0.99 3.49
C LEU A 136 -9.01 -2.17 2.50
N PHE A 137 -8.73 -1.96 1.20
CA PHE A 137 -8.89 -3.02 0.20
C PHE A 137 -7.94 -4.20 0.42
N ILE A 138 -6.71 -3.95 0.87
CA ILE A 138 -5.72 -4.99 1.15
C ILE A 138 -6.17 -5.84 2.33
N GLU A 139 -6.57 -5.20 3.43
CA GLU A 139 -7.09 -5.87 4.63
C GLU A 139 -8.31 -6.72 4.28
N ASN A 140 -9.26 -6.15 3.53
CA ASN A 140 -10.45 -6.87 3.10
C ASN A 140 -10.12 -8.10 2.23
N ALA A 141 -9.21 -7.95 1.26
CA ALA A 141 -8.78 -9.04 0.40
C ALA A 141 -8.10 -10.16 1.20
N ALA A 142 -7.30 -9.81 2.21
CA ALA A 142 -6.64 -10.77 3.08
C ALA A 142 -7.61 -11.57 3.96
N VAL A 143 -8.72 -10.98 4.41
CA VAL A 143 -9.76 -11.70 5.17
C VAL A 143 -10.30 -12.91 4.39
N THR A 144 -10.34 -12.85 3.07
CA THR A 144 -10.80 -13.97 2.23
C THR A 144 -9.73 -15.02 1.93
N ASN A 145 -8.48 -14.77 2.32
CA ASN A 145 -7.34 -15.66 2.09
C ASN A 145 -6.83 -16.25 3.40
N ASN A 146 -7.10 -17.53 3.63
CA ASN A 146 -6.73 -18.23 4.87
C ASN A 146 -5.28 -18.77 4.89
N ASN A 147 -4.55 -18.66 3.78
CA ASN A 147 -3.22 -19.26 3.63
C ASN A 147 -2.08 -18.28 3.94
N ILE A 148 -2.39 -16.98 4.03
CA ILE A 148 -1.43 -15.96 4.42
C ILE A 148 -1.79 -15.37 5.76
N ILE A 149 -0.78 -15.01 6.54
CA ILE A 149 -0.95 -14.15 7.70
C ILE A 149 -0.74 -12.72 7.23
N LEU A 150 -1.76 -11.89 7.34
CA LEU A 150 -1.60 -10.45 7.19
C LEU A 150 -1.13 -9.86 8.52
N ASN A 151 -0.01 -9.16 8.50
CA ASN A 151 0.52 -8.40 9.62
C ASN A 151 0.49 -6.91 9.26
N ASP A 152 -0.44 -6.16 9.82
CA ASP A 152 -0.67 -4.74 9.57
C ASP A 152 0.02 -3.82 10.60
N GLY A 153 0.88 -4.40 11.45
CA GLY A 153 1.60 -3.70 12.51
C GLY A 153 0.81 -3.57 13.82
N PHE A 154 -0.44 -4.02 13.87
CA PHE A 154 -1.18 -4.13 15.12
C PHE A 154 -0.84 -5.42 15.85
N ARG A 155 -0.77 -5.36 17.18
CA ARG A 155 -0.60 -6.54 18.01
C ARG A 155 -1.81 -7.46 17.83
N GLN A 156 -1.55 -8.71 17.45
CA GLN A 156 -2.58 -9.74 17.27
C GLN A 156 -3.37 -10.04 18.56
N ARG A 157 -2.77 -9.76 19.72
CA ARG A 157 -3.46 -9.84 21.01
C ARG A 157 -4.07 -8.48 21.35
N ALA A 158 -5.39 -8.43 21.41
CA ALA A 158 -6.11 -7.29 21.97
C ALA A 158 -5.88 -7.17 23.49
N ASP A 159 -5.96 -5.94 24.00
CA ASP A 159 -5.97 -5.69 25.44
C ASP A 159 -7.30 -6.12 26.10
N ILE A 160 -7.43 -5.94 27.41
CA ILE A 160 -8.64 -6.31 28.16
C ILE A 160 -9.90 -5.50 27.75
N TYR A 161 -9.73 -4.45 26.94
CA TYR A 161 -10.81 -3.62 26.38
C TYR A 161 -11.07 -3.92 24.90
N ASN A 162 -10.53 -5.04 24.40
CA ASN A 162 -10.63 -5.45 23.00
C ASN A 162 -9.99 -4.44 22.01
N ARG A 163 -8.95 -3.72 22.43
CA ARG A 163 -8.22 -2.78 21.58
C ARG A 163 -6.90 -3.37 21.12
N MET A 164 -6.62 -3.28 19.82
CA MET A 164 -5.33 -3.69 19.24
C MET A 164 -4.44 -2.46 19.08
N ILE A 165 -3.24 -2.50 19.68
CA ILE A 165 -2.27 -1.39 19.67
C ILE A 165 -1.27 -1.59 18.53
N PHE A 166 -0.98 -0.52 17.81
CA PHE A 166 0.06 -0.48 16.79
C PHE A 166 1.45 -0.51 17.40
N ASP A 167 2.33 -1.33 16.86
CA ASP A 167 3.74 -1.39 17.23
C ASP A 167 4.55 -1.80 16.00
N ALA A 168 5.36 -0.87 15.46
CA ALA A 168 6.19 -1.16 14.28
C ALA A 168 7.13 -2.36 14.48
N LYS A 169 7.42 -2.75 15.73
CA LYS A 169 8.20 -3.95 16.03
C LYS A 169 7.51 -5.25 15.59
N CYS A 170 6.19 -5.24 15.43
CA CYS A 170 5.42 -6.40 14.95
C CYS A 170 5.86 -6.84 13.55
N PHE A 171 6.38 -5.95 12.69
CA PHE A 171 6.85 -6.33 11.35
C PHE A 171 8.10 -7.23 11.36
N TYR A 172 8.85 -7.25 12.46
CA TYR A 172 10.03 -8.11 12.61
C TYR A 172 9.71 -9.49 13.23
N GLN A 173 8.44 -9.75 13.56
CA GLN A 173 8.02 -11.02 14.14
C GLN A 173 7.86 -12.10 13.07
N THR A 174 8.00 -13.36 13.48
CA THR A 174 7.89 -14.54 12.61
C THR A 174 6.93 -15.53 13.25
N ILE A 175 6.06 -16.13 12.44
CA ILE A 175 5.12 -17.14 12.91
C ILE A 175 5.47 -18.47 12.29
N HIS A 176 5.59 -19.48 13.14
CA HIS A 176 5.92 -20.85 12.75
C HIS A 176 4.80 -21.80 13.17
N ALA A 177 4.47 -22.74 12.31
CA ALA A 177 3.65 -23.90 12.65
C ALA A 177 4.56 -25.09 12.98
N THR A 178 4.33 -25.72 14.13
CA THR A 178 5.03 -26.93 14.57
C THR A 178 4.13 -28.14 14.41
N GLY A 179 4.67 -29.24 13.89
CA GLY A 179 3.95 -30.52 13.85
C GLY A 179 3.71 -31.10 15.24
N ASN A 180 2.75 -32.02 15.39
CA ASN A 180 2.39 -32.64 16.68
C ASN A 180 3.55 -33.33 17.42
N LEU A 181 4.56 -33.78 16.67
CA LEU A 181 5.76 -34.43 17.22
C LEU A 181 6.91 -33.43 17.48
N TYR A 182 6.68 -32.12 17.33
CA TYR A 182 7.62 -31.00 17.54
C TYR A 182 8.95 -31.08 16.77
N ASN A 183 9.15 -32.09 15.92
CA ASN A 183 10.39 -32.33 15.17
C ASN A 183 10.51 -31.48 13.89
N TYR A 184 9.46 -30.76 13.51
CA TYR A 184 9.44 -29.91 12.32
C TYR A 184 8.70 -28.61 12.61
N SER A 185 9.32 -27.51 12.20
CA SER A 185 8.76 -26.15 12.27
C SER A 185 8.80 -25.57 10.86
N VAL A 186 7.67 -25.02 10.40
CA VAL A 186 7.56 -24.38 9.09
C VAL A 186 7.12 -22.95 9.32
N GLU A 187 7.88 -22.00 8.78
CA GLU A 187 7.47 -20.59 8.75
C GLU A 187 6.19 -20.44 7.89
N LEU A 188 5.19 -19.77 8.45
CA LEU A 188 3.93 -19.52 7.75
C LEU A 188 4.07 -18.33 6.79
N PRO A 189 3.50 -18.41 5.57
CA PRO A 189 3.48 -17.29 4.63
C PRO A 189 2.91 -16.03 5.27
N THR A 190 3.71 -14.97 5.31
CA THR A 190 3.31 -13.71 5.96
C THR A 190 3.45 -12.54 5.00
N VAL A 191 2.44 -11.68 4.94
CA VAL A 191 2.48 -10.39 4.24
C VAL A 191 2.45 -9.29 5.29
N ASN A 192 3.54 -8.53 5.38
CA ASN A 192 3.62 -7.34 6.22
C ASN A 192 3.03 -6.16 5.46
N LEU A 193 1.86 -5.66 5.87
CA LEU A 193 1.24 -4.47 5.32
C LEU A 193 1.72 -3.23 6.07
N ILE A 194 2.51 -2.40 5.39
CA ILE A 194 3.16 -1.21 5.97
C ILE A 194 2.52 0.04 5.35
N LYS A 195 1.61 0.67 6.08
CA LYS A 195 0.92 1.88 5.64
C LYS A 195 1.69 3.13 6.03
N LEU A 196 2.46 3.67 5.07
CA LEU A 196 3.35 4.81 5.31
C LEU A 196 2.55 6.03 5.74
N HIS A 197 1.44 6.36 5.07
CA HIS A 197 0.69 7.58 5.34
C HIS A 197 -0.43 7.40 6.38
N GLY A 198 -0.43 6.30 7.13
CA GLY A 198 -1.53 5.95 8.04
C GLY A 198 -2.71 5.29 7.31
N SER A 199 -3.87 5.20 7.98
CA SER A 199 -5.01 4.44 7.50
C SER A 199 -6.33 4.97 8.03
N LEU A 200 -7.43 4.69 7.33
CA LEU A 200 -8.78 4.90 7.86
C LEU A 200 -9.11 4.02 9.08
N SER A 201 -8.35 2.95 9.30
CA SER A 201 -8.46 2.07 10.47
C SER A 201 -7.62 2.53 11.67
N TRP A 202 -6.92 3.66 11.60
CA TRP A 202 -6.05 4.14 12.66
C TRP A 202 -6.72 5.21 13.50
N HIS A 203 -6.74 5.00 14.82
CA HIS A 203 -7.27 5.96 15.78
C HIS A 203 -6.24 6.26 16.88
N SER A 204 -5.92 7.54 17.08
CA SER A 204 -4.97 7.93 18.13
C SER A 204 -5.69 8.15 19.45
N PHE A 205 -5.19 7.52 20.51
CA PHE A 205 -5.67 7.70 21.88
C PHE A 205 -4.50 7.55 22.85
N GLU A 206 -4.40 8.45 23.84
CA GLU A 206 -3.37 8.39 24.90
C GLU A 206 -1.93 8.10 24.40
N LYS A 207 -1.51 8.79 23.32
CA LYS A 207 -0.20 8.63 22.67
C LYS A 207 0.07 7.25 22.05
N ASN A 208 -0.96 6.46 21.80
CA ASN A 208 -0.88 5.21 21.05
C ASN A 208 -1.80 5.27 19.81
N ILE A 209 -1.54 4.40 18.85
CA ILE A 209 -2.45 4.17 17.72
C ILE A 209 -3.15 2.83 17.95
N TYR A 210 -4.47 2.84 17.80
CA TYR A 210 -5.33 1.68 17.92
C TYR A 210 -6.04 1.38 16.61
N TYR A 211 -6.28 0.11 16.36
CA TYR A 211 -7.14 -0.30 15.25
C TYR A 211 -8.59 0.04 15.59
N SER A 212 -9.19 0.94 14.82
CA SER A 212 -10.59 1.32 14.95
C SER A 212 -11.09 1.88 13.62
N ILE A 213 -12.25 1.40 13.18
CA ILE A 213 -12.94 1.96 12.01
C ILE A 213 -13.95 2.98 12.54
N ASN A 214 -13.75 4.25 12.19
CA ASN A 214 -14.60 5.34 12.66
C ASN A 214 -16.07 5.18 12.24
N GLU A 215 -16.96 5.83 13.00
CA GLU A 215 -18.38 5.93 12.68
C GLU A 215 -18.63 6.61 11.33
N LEU A 216 -19.82 6.41 10.77
CA LEU A 216 -20.19 7.05 9.50
C LEU A 216 -20.13 8.57 9.68
N LYS A 217 -19.58 9.25 8.68
CA LYS A 217 -19.60 10.72 8.61
C LYS A 217 -21.06 11.19 8.78
N PRO A 218 -21.36 12.23 9.58
CA PRO A 218 -22.72 12.76 9.66
C PRO A 218 -23.16 13.37 8.30
N MET A 219 -24.48 13.35 8.00
CA MET A 219 -25.01 13.93 6.75
C MET A 219 -24.70 15.43 6.63
N SER A 220 -24.69 16.13 7.75
CA SER A 220 -24.31 17.53 7.87
C SER A 220 -23.54 17.76 9.16
N PHE A 221 -22.58 18.68 9.13
CA PHE A 221 -21.94 19.15 10.35
C PHE A 221 -22.74 20.33 10.92
N ASP A 222 -23.12 20.25 12.19
CA ASP A 222 -23.87 21.31 12.87
C ASP A 222 -23.07 22.61 13.03
N SER A 223 -21.73 22.53 12.91
CA SER A 223 -20.82 23.67 13.01
C SER A 223 -19.51 23.41 12.27
N THR A 224 -18.79 24.48 11.94
CA THR A 224 -17.42 24.40 11.38
C THR A 224 -16.49 23.64 12.32
N VAL A 225 -16.66 23.77 13.64
CA VAL A 225 -15.86 23.06 14.65
C VAL A 225 -16.04 21.55 14.51
N LYS A 226 -17.27 21.04 14.39
CA LYS A 226 -17.50 19.59 14.20
C LYS A 226 -16.89 19.04 12.92
N ARG A 227 -16.88 19.84 11.84
CA ARG A 227 -16.20 19.48 10.59
C ARG A 227 -14.69 19.36 10.82
N GLN A 228 -14.09 20.35 11.47
CA GLN A 228 -12.66 20.36 11.80
C GLN A 228 -12.26 19.19 12.69
N GLU A 229 -13.07 18.88 13.71
CA GLU A 229 -12.89 17.71 14.57
C GLU A 229 -12.93 16.40 13.77
N TRP A 230 -13.90 16.26 12.87
CA TRP A 230 -13.99 15.07 12.01
C TRP A 230 -12.76 14.93 11.12
N VAL A 231 -12.32 15.99 10.42
CA VAL A 231 -11.10 15.95 9.61
C VAL A 231 -9.88 15.57 10.46
N THR A 232 -9.71 16.22 11.61
CA THR A 232 -8.54 16.05 12.49
C THR A 232 -8.51 14.69 13.20
N SER A 233 -9.66 14.03 13.36
CA SER A 233 -9.75 12.69 13.95
C SER A 233 -9.00 11.61 13.16
N HIS A 234 -8.80 11.84 11.85
CA HIS A 234 -8.14 10.89 10.97
C HIS A 234 -6.62 10.89 11.18
N GLN A 235 -6.06 9.70 11.44
CA GLN A 235 -4.63 9.52 11.59
C GLN A 235 -3.97 9.28 10.22
N LEU A 236 -4.00 10.31 9.39
CA LEU A 236 -3.36 10.34 8.07
C LEU A 236 -2.22 11.35 8.05
N VAL A 237 -1.14 10.99 7.35
CA VAL A 237 -0.10 11.93 6.94
C VAL A 237 -0.67 12.77 5.81
N LEU A 238 -1.07 13.99 6.17
CA LEU A 238 -1.49 15.05 5.27
C LEU A 238 -0.64 16.28 5.62
N PRO A 239 -0.41 17.22 4.68
CA PRO A 239 0.21 18.49 5.01
C PRO A 239 -0.63 19.24 6.06
N ARG A 240 -0.19 19.25 7.31
CA ARG A 240 -0.90 19.88 8.44
C ARG A 240 -0.32 21.26 8.73
N LYS A 241 -1.18 22.17 9.21
CA LYS A 241 -0.80 23.51 9.66
C LYS A 241 0.06 23.51 10.92
N ASP A 242 0.17 22.37 11.61
CA ASP A 242 0.85 22.27 12.91
C ASP A 242 2.37 22.15 12.78
N LYS A 243 3.04 23.30 12.71
CA LYS A 243 4.51 23.45 12.81
C LYS A 243 5.13 23.09 14.17
N PHE A 244 4.36 22.66 15.17
CA PHE A 244 4.90 22.37 16.50
C PHE A 244 4.12 21.25 17.19
N ARG A 245 4.52 20.00 16.93
CA ARG A 245 4.57 18.85 17.87
C ARG A 245 4.91 17.60 17.05
N GLU A 246 5.93 16.85 17.45
CA GLU A 246 6.05 15.45 17.07
C GLU A 246 4.76 14.75 17.52
N THR A 247 3.84 14.51 16.59
CA THR A 247 2.67 13.68 16.89
C THR A 247 3.11 12.23 16.98
N VAL A 248 2.32 11.41 17.65
CA VAL A 248 2.58 9.96 17.70
C VAL A 248 2.59 9.38 16.29
N LEU A 249 1.77 9.95 15.39
CA LEU A 249 1.74 9.61 13.98
C LEU A 249 3.05 9.95 13.28
N ASP A 250 3.67 11.11 13.55
CA ASP A 250 4.96 11.50 12.95
C ASP A 250 6.07 10.54 13.37
N ASN A 251 6.13 10.20 14.65
CA ASN A 251 7.14 9.24 15.13
C ASN A 251 6.97 7.87 14.49
N ILE A 252 5.72 7.38 14.37
CA ILE A 252 5.42 6.14 13.67
C ILE A 252 5.79 6.27 12.19
N TYR A 253 5.44 7.36 11.53
CA TYR A 253 5.79 7.62 10.13
C TYR A 253 7.30 7.52 9.89
N TYR A 254 8.12 8.19 10.72
CA TYR A 254 9.58 8.10 10.61
C TYR A 254 10.11 6.69 10.88
N ASP A 255 9.50 5.94 11.81
CA ASP A 255 9.86 4.54 12.04
C ASP A 255 9.53 3.67 10.81
N LEU A 256 8.39 3.88 10.16
CA LEU A 256 8.00 3.15 8.95
C LEU A 256 8.85 3.51 7.73
N LEU A 257 9.23 4.79 7.57
CA LEU A 257 10.20 5.20 6.56
C LEU A 257 11.57 4.58 6.80
N ARG A 258 11.99 4.45 8.06
CA ARG A 258 13.22 3.74 8.42
C ARG A 258 13.12 2.26 8.09
N THR A 259 11.98 1.62 8.38
CA THR A 259 11.72 0.24 7.94
C THR A 259 11.80 0.12 6.43
N TYR A 260 11.19 1.03 5.67
CA TYR A 260 11.28 1.05 4.20
C TYR A 260 12.73 1.11 3.73
N ALA A 261 13.52 2.07 4.22
CA ALA A 261 14.93 2.20 3.86
C ALA A 261 15.74 0.93 4.20
N ASN A 262 15.56 0.39 5.41
CA ASN A 262 16.26 -0.81 5.86
C ASN A 262 15.95 -2.05 5.02
N GLU A 263 14.70 -2.21 4.55
CA GLU A 263 14.35 -3.32 3.66
C GLU A 263 15.03 -3.21 2.29
N LEU A 264 15.20 -1.99 1.77
CA LEU A 264 15.88 -1.76 0.49
C LEU A 264 17.41 -1.89 0.57
N ASP A 265 18.00 -1.67 1.75
CA ASP A 265 19.44 -1.82 1.99
C ASP A 265 19.87 -3.30 2.13
N LYS A 266 18.93 -4.24 2.27
CA LYS A 266 19.25 -5.67 2.33
C LYS A 266 19.84 -6.18 1.01
N GLU A 267 20.71 -7.18 1.11
CA GLU A 267 21.25 -7.87 -0.06
C GLU A 267 20.16 -8.65 -0.80
N GLY A 268 20.22 -8.61 -2.13
CA GLY A 268 19.29 -9.34 -2.99
C GLY A 268 17.84 -8.89 -2.84
N THR A 269 17.59 -7.59 -2.64
CA THR A 269 16.23 -7.05 -2.52
C THR A 269 15.59 -6.78 -3.88
N LEU A 270 14.31 -7.12 -4.00
CA LEU A 270 13.43 -6.72 -5.10
C LEU A 270 12.39 -5.75 -4.56
N LEU A 271 12.25 -4.58 -5.19
CA LEU A 271 11.14 -3.66 -5.00
C LEU A 271 10.28 -3.61 -6.26
N VAL A 272 9.02 -4.01 -6.15
CA VAL A 272 8.02 -3.87 -7.22
C VAL A 272 7.15 -2.65 -6.94
N VAL A 273 7.04 -1.73 -7.90
CA VAL A 273 6.31 -0.47 -7.74
C VAL A 273 5.13 -0.44 -8.72
N PHE A 274 3.94 -0.14 -8.21
CA PHE A 274 2.74 0.04 -9.02
C PHE A 274 1.83 1.13 -8.45
N GLY A 275 1.25 1.95 -9.34
CA GLY A 275 0.27 2.97 -8.95
C GLY A 275 0.83 4.11 -8.09
N PHE A 276 2.16 4.22 -7.99
CA PHE A 276 2.87 5.26 -7.23
C PHE A 276 3.75 6.09 -8.17
N SER A 277 3.52 7.41 -8.19
CA SER A 277 4.19 8.34 -9.10
C SER A 277 5.56 8.81 -8.63
N PHE A 278 5.98 8.49 -7.39
CA PHE A 278 7.08 9.17 -6.70
C PHE A 278 6.87 10.69 -6.63
N ALA A 279 5.66 11.13 -6.28
CA ALA A 279 5.40 12.54 -5.95
C ALA A 279 5.85 12.88 -4.51
N ASP A 280 5.84 11.91 -3.60
CA ASP A 280 6.38 12.06 -2.25
C ASP A 280 7.92 12.12 -2.29
N GLU A 281 8.48 13.29 -1.94
CA GLU A 281 9.91 13.55 -1.99
C GLU A 281 10.72 12.71 -0.98
N HIS A 282 10.14 12.36 0.18
CA HIS A 282 10.81 11.54 1.18
C HIS A 282 11.00 10.11 0.69
N ILE A 283 9.94 9.49 0.19
CA ILE A 283 9.98 8.14 -0.38
C ILE A 283 10.90 8.14 -1.60
N GLU A 284 10.76 9.09 -2.53
CA GLU A 284 11.63 9.20 -3.70
C GLU A 284 13.11 9.30 -3.31
N THR A 285 13.43 10.17 -2.36
CA THR A 285 14.80 10.38 -1.91
C THR A 285 15.39 9.13 -1.26
N LEU A 286 14.60 8.42 -0.44
CA LEU A 286 15.02 7.16 0.18
C LEU A 286 15.25 6.07 -0.87
N THR A 287 14.34 5.93 -1.85
CA THR A 287 14.50 4.99 -2.96
C THR A 287 15.76 5.29 -3.77
N LYS A 288 16.00 6.56 -4.13
CA LYS A 288 17.21 6.98 -4.87
C LYS A 288 18.50 6.71 -4.08
N LYS A 289 18.48 6.90 -2.76
CA LYS A 289 19.62 6.56 -1.89
C LYS A 289 19.88 5.05 -1.86
N ALA A 290 18.83 4.25 -1.74
CA ALA A 290 18.93 2.80 -1.67
C ALA A 290 19.46 2.18 -2.98
N LEU A 291 19.29 2.83 -4.14
CA LEU A 291 19.84 2.37 -5.42
C LEU A 291 21.38 2.28 -5.46
N ARG A 292 22.09 2.83 -4.46
CA ARG A 292 23.52 2.60 -4.25
C ARG A 292 23.82 1.13 -3.92
N ASN A 293 22.85 0.39 -3.38
CA ASN A 293 22.92 -1.05 -3.23
C ASN A 293 22.90 -1.72 -4.61
N ALA A 294 24.04 -2.26 -5.05
CA ALA A 294 24.18 -2.90 -6.35
C ALA A 294 23.32 -4.17 -6.51
N THR A 295 22.87 -4.77 -5.40
CA THR A 295 22.03 -5.97 -5.41
C THR A 295 20.53 -5.65 -5.34
N LEU A 296 20.16 -4.41 -5.03
CA LEU A 296 18.78 -3.94 -5.08
C LEU A 296 18.32 -3.88 -6.53
N LYS A 297 17.18 -4.52 -6.82
CA LYS A 297 16.49 -4.44 -8.10
C LYS A 297 15.15 -3.74 -7.91
N ILE A 298 14.86 -2.72 -8.71
CA ILE A 298 13.54 -2.07 -8.73
C ILE A 298 12.85 -2.36 -10.05
N VAL A 299 11.59 -2.76 -9.99
CA VAL A 299 10.73 -2.98 -11.16
C VAL A 299 9.52 -2.07 -11.04
N ILE A 300 9.42 -1.07 -11.92
CA ILE A 300 8.33 -0.09 -11.92
C ILE A 300 7.38 -0.42 -13.06
N PHE A 301 6.11 -0.63 -12.76
CA PHE A 301 5.08 -0.88 -13.74
C PHE A 301 4.42 0.45 -14.16
N ALA A 302 4.68 0.88 -15.39
CA ALA A 302 4.15 2.11 -15.94
C ALA A 302 2.74 1.89 -16.52
N TYR A 303 1.77 2.69 -16.08
CA TYR A 303 0.39 2.61 -16.53
C TYR A 303 0.25 2.91 -18.03
N ASP A 304 0.92 3.95 -18.50
CA ASP A 304 0.89 4.42 -19.89
C ASP A 304 2.28 4.92 -20.35
N ASP A 305 2.33 5.39 -21.59
CA ASP A 305 3.55 5.93 -22.21
C ASP A 305 4.05 7.22 -21.56
N ILE A 306 3.18 8.00 -20.94
CA ILE A 306 3.53 9.23 -20.21
C ILE A 306 4.26 8.85 -18.93
N ALA A 307 3.69 7.94 -18.14
CA ALA A 307 4.30 7.39 -16.93
C ALA A 307 5.63 6.69 -17.26
N ARG A 308 5.70 5.95 -18.37
CA ARG A 308 6.94 5.32 -18.84
C ARG A 308 8.05 6.36 -19.04
N SER A 309 7.78 7.39 -19.83
CA SER A 309 8.76 8.45 -20.11
C SER A 309 9.18 9.17 -18.82
N HIS A 310 8.22 9.47 -17.95
CA HIS A 310 8.48 10.09 -16.64
C HIS A 310 9.42 9.26 -15.77
N PHE A 311 9.21 7.94 -15.64
CA PHE A 311 10.09 7.10 -14.82
C PHE A 311 11.48 6.90 -15.43
N ILE A 312 11.58 6.84 -16.77
CA ILE A 312 12.88 6.74 -17.45
C ILE A 312 13.72 8.00 -17.23
N ASP A 313 13.10 9.17 -17.32
CA ASP A 313 13.77 10.45 -17.04
C ASP A 313 14.15 10.57 -15.56
N LYS A 314 13.19 10.33 -14.65
CA LYS A 314 13.40 10.44 -13.19
C LYS A 314 14.52 9.53 -12.65
N PHE A 315 14.76 8.39 -13.29
CA PHE A 315 15.74 7.39 -12.88
C PHE A 315 16.84 7.11 -13.93
N SER A 316 17.15 8.10 -14.78
CA SER A 316 18.14 8.00 -15.86
C SER A 316 19.52 7.52 -15.43
N ASP A 317 19.90 7.74 -14.17
CA ASP A 317 21.25 7.47 -13.70
C ASP A 317 21.44 6.04 -13.16
N PHE A 318 20.35 5.26 -13.03
CA PHE A 318 20.36 3.98 -12.31
C PHE A 318 20.15 2.79 -13.23
N SER A 319 21.08 1.82 -13.27
CA SER A 319 20.98 0.62 -14.12
C SER A 319 20.18 -0.54 -13.51
N ASN A 320 19.93 -0.47 -12.20
CA ASN A 320 19.21 -1.47 -11.42
C ASN A 320 17.68 -1.25 -11.40
N ILE A 321 17.16 -0.39 -12.28
CA ILE A 321 15.72 -0.15 -12.47
C ILE A 321 15.28 -0.72 -13.82
N ASP A 322 14.21 -1.53 -13.81
CA ASP A 322 13.45 -1.91 -15.00
C ASP A 322 12.09 -1.20 -14.98
N VAL A 323 11.77 -0.42 -16.02
CA VAL A 323 10.44 0.15 -16.25
C VAL A 323 9.69 -0.76 -17.21
N VAL A 324 8.68 -1.45 -16.68
CA VAL A 324 7.84 -2.41 -17.40
C VAL A 324 6.61 -1.70 -17.93
N TYR A 325 6.32 -1.90 -19.22
CA TYR A 325 5.13 -1.36 -19.88
C TYR A 325 4.56 -2.37 -20.88
N THR A 326 3.29 -2.23 -21.20
CA THR A 326 2.64 -2.98 -22.29
C THR A 326 2.53 -2.09 -23.52
N PRO A 327 3.07 -2.49 -24.69
CA PRO A 327 2.86 -1.74 -25.92
C PRO A 327 1.37 -1.63 -26.25
N ASP A 328 0.93 -0.44 -26.64
CA ASP A 328 -0.43 -0.15 -27.13
C ASP A 328 -1.59 -0.45 -26.16
N ALA A 329 -1.31 -0.69 -24.87
CA ALA A 329 -2.32 -0.94 -23.85
C ALA A 329 -1.91 -0.40 -22.49
N ALA A 330 -2.89 0.02 -21.69
CA ALA A 330 -2.64 0.43 -20.32
C ALA A 330 -2.28 -0.77 -19.42
N LEU A 331 -1.27 -0.60 -18.58
CA LEU A 331 -0.88 -1.61 -17.59
C LEU A 331 -1.62 -1.34 -16.28
N ASP A 332 -2.84 -1.86 -16.19
CA ASP A 332 -3.67 -1.76 -14.99
C ASP A 332 -3.27 -2.77 -13.90
N PHE A 333 -3.92 -2.68 -12.74
CA PHE A 333 -3.60 -3.54 -11.58
C PHE A 333 -3.92 -5.02 -11.84
N SER A 334 -4.87 -5.30 -12.74
CA SER A 334 -5.18 -6.66 -13.18
C SER A 334 -4.03 -7.24 -14.01
N LYS A 335 -3.49 -6.45 -14.94
CA LYS A 335 -2.34 -6.82 -15.77
C LYS A 335 -1.07 -7.01 -14.93
N LEU A 336 -0.83 -6.16 -13.93
CA LEU A 336 0.23 -6.39 -12.94
C LEU A 336 0.10 -7.79 -12.31
N THR A 337 -1.10 -8.13 -11.84
CA THR A 337 -1.36 -9.42 -11.19
C THR A 337 -1.14 -10.59 -12.14
N GLU A 338 -1.52 -10.45 -13.41
CA GLU A 338 -1.22 -11.43 -14.47
C GLU A 338 0.30 -11.60 -14.64
N ILE A 339 1.07 -10.51 -14.68
CA ILE A 339 2.53 -10.56 -14.83
C ILE A 339 3.20 -11.20 -13.61
N ILE A 340 2.76 -10.85 -12.40
CA ILE A 340 3.28 -11.47 -11.17
C ILE A 340 2.97 -12.98 -11.14
N THR A 341 1.88 -13.42 -11.77
CA THR A 341 1.50 -14.83 -11.81
C THR A 341 1.97 -15.56 -13.07
N CYS A 342 2.56 -14.86 -14.06
CA CYS A 342 2.85 -15.41 -15.38
C CYS A 342 3.90 -16.52 -15.36
N PHE A 343 4.82 -16.47 -14.40
CA PHE A 343 5.86 -17.48 -14.22
C PHE A 343 5.40 -18.66 -13.35
N LEU A 344 4.24 -18.56 -12.73
CA LEU A 344 3.69 -19.61 -11.87
C LEU A 344 3.03 -20.71 -12.71
N GLY A 345 3.63 -21.07 -13.86
CA GLY A 345 3.18 -22.07 -14.84
C GLY A 345 2.11 -23.01 -14.31
N GLY A 346 0.86 -22.66 -14.60
CA GLY A 346 -0.31 -23.50 -14.38
C GLY A 346 -1.06 -23.55 -15.70
N LYS A 347 -1.24 -24.75 -16.24
CA LYS A 347 -2.18 -24.98 -17.34
C LYS A 347 -3.51 -24.31 -16.99
N LYS A 348 -4.10 -23.64 -17.98
CA LYS A 348 -5.52 -23.28 -17.97
C LYS A 348 -6.38 -24.41 -17.43
#